data_AF-A0A2D0ACQ2-F1
#
_entry.id   AF-A0A2D0ACQ2-F1
#
_cell.length_a   1.000
_cell.length_b   1.000
_cell.length_c   1.000
_cell.angle_alpha   90.00
_cell.angle_beta   90.00
_cell.angle_gamma   90.00
#
_symmetry.space_group_name_H-M   'P 1'
#
loop_
_entity.id
_entity.type
_entity.pdbx_description
1 polymer ?
#
loop_
_entity_poly.entity_id
_entity_poly.type
_entity_poly.pdbx_seq_one_letter_code
_entity_poly.pdbx_strand_id
1 'polypeptide(L)'
;MMGWLISGLTLFGITTAGVWSARVWSRVGSAASFSLTPRTRRRRPARSSGPEALLCFGSLMAACEGPAGAALVRERGEMAERLAAELAECWGIRDAGSARATLQGMLLEAHSLPLDQDFRRLQRNEPSAFDGEQRLRWQRAKQAWSKAGLSLPKDISMAAHDYECIAWLARRCHACGYLGEAEAWLCLAWVAEAAVRHFADWQAYAASYVLVRATLQRDGQQDPLAIRAYKELMEETGQWRANPLAGIRVEDVVLQIEHEIPQRACQPGQSLLAFGSLIALCAGLRSDRLAIAPDEPDLHRLWLARHWRAEGKEQVKERLHWLLETGSRTRFDAQLERNVGGLGDAAGEACQERFEQARRALLKAGHDPELVDGCRTVLAYDLERAAFGARLAFAAGLLDEASLWNALRHMARQARSAFDDWEQYLVSMVVGHALANQDRDAGRQLLRSGMALLDGISPFAEYLSPWQTCPLDRLPVLHAVSSAVAR
;
A
#
# COMPACT_ATOMS: atom_id res chain seq x y z
N MET A 1 -13.95 25.78 0.14
CA MET A 1 -13.60 24.69 -0.79
C MET A 1 -12.51 23.84 -0.13
N MET A 2 -12.91 22.86 0.68
CA MET A 2 -12.05 22.11 1.60
C MET A 2 -11.67 20.72 1.06
N GLY A 3 -10.44 20.28 1.36
CA GLY A 3 -9.80 18.96 1.14
C GLY A 3 -10.65 17.86 0.50
N TRP A 4 -10.31 17.51 -0.74
CA TRP A 4 -11.23 16.83 -1.66
C TRP A 4 -10.93 15.34 -1.92
N LEU A 5 -9.87 14.77 -1.33
CA LEU A 5 -9.56 13.35 -1.52
C LEU A 5 -9.76 12.49 -0.27
N ILE A 6 -9.64 13.03 0.94
CA ILE A 6 -9.76 12.20 2.15
C ILE A 6 -11.18 12.19 2.75
N SER A 7 -11.98 13.25 2.62
CA SER A 7 -13.36 13.25 3.19
C SER A 7 -14.39 12.40 2.42
N GLY A 8 -14.03 11.91 1.22
CA GLY A 8 -14.78 10.87 0.52
C GLY A 8 -14.26 9.46 0.84
N LEU A 9 -12.95 9.33 1.14
CA LEU A 9 -12.30 8.08 1.54
C LEU A 9 -12.64 7.64 2.97
N THR A 10 -12.99 8.58 3.86
CA THR A 10 -13.61 8.25 5.16
C THR A 10 -15.04 7.68 5.03
N LEU A 11 -15.64 7.77 3.84
CA LEU A 11 -16.99 7.28 3.54
C LEU A 11 -16.98 5.94 2.79
N PHE A 12 -15.81 5.46 2.36
CA PHE A 12 -15.57 4.03 2.15
C PHE A 12 -15.41 3.38 3.51
N GLY A 13 -16.49 3.40 4.30
CA GLY A 13 -16.57 2.60 5.50
C GLY A 13 -16.31 1.16 5.11
N ILE A 14 -15.06 0.73 5.19
CA ILE A 14 -14.66 -0.65 5.32
C ILE A 14 -15.19 -1.06 6.69
N THR A 15 -16.49 -1.28 6.77
CA THR A 15 -17.06 -2.13 7.80
C THR A 15 -16.54 -3.53 7.49
N THR A 16 -15.50 -3.92 8.24
CA THR A 16 -15.41 -5.27 8.80
C THR A 16 -15.83 -6.40 7.85
N ALA A 17 -14.99 -6.71 6.87
CA ALA A 17 -15.13 -7.93 6.09
C ALA A 17 -13.76 -8.54 5.78
N GLY A 18 -13.08 -8.95 6.85
CA GLY A 18 -11.85 -9.71 6.79
C GLY A 18 -11.08 -9.59 8.09
N VAL A 19 -11.12 -10.63 8.93
CA VAL A 19 -10.36 -10.77 10.18
C VAL A 19 -10.91 -9.98 11.39
N TRP A 20 -12.14 -10.30 11.79
CA TRP A 20 -12.55 -10.21 13.20
C TRP A 20 -13.10 -11.56 13.66
N SER A 21 -12.23 -12.41 14.20
CA SER A 21 -12.45 -13.27 15.39
C SER A 21 -11.50 -14.47 15.42
N ALA A 22 -10.26 -14.28 15.89
CA ALA A 22 -9.58 -15.39 16.57
C ALA A 22 -10.12 -15.45 18.00
N ARG A 23 -11.10 -16.33 18.23
CA ARG A 23 -11.64 -16.63 19.56
C ARG A 23 -10.64 -17.51 20.33
N VAL A 24 -10.26 -17.02 21.51
CA VAL A 24 -9.99 -17.74 22.77
C VAL A 24 -9.49 -19.18 22.67
N TRP A 25 -8.20 -19.40 22.92
CA TRP A 25 -7.71 -20.68 23.44
C TRP A 25 -6.75 -20.46 24.63
N SER A 26 -7.11 -21.06 25.76
CA SER A 26 -6.29 -21.18 26.96
C SER A 26 -5.73 -22.60 27.05
N ARG A 27 -4.42 -22.79 27.30
CA ARG A 27 -3.89 -23.99 27.98
C ARG A 27 -2.48 -23.81 28.57
N VAL A 28 -2.47 -24.03 29.88
CA VAL A 28 -1.45 -24.41 30.90
C VAL A 28 -0.09 -24.95 30.41
N GLY A 29 0.99 -24.23 30.79
CA GLY A 29 2.09 -24.63 31.69
C GLY A 29 3.07 -25.76 31.32
N SER A 30 4.39 -25.44 31.30
CA SER A 30 5.39 -25.96 32.26
C SER A 30 6.79 -25.33 32.03
N ALA A 31 7.56 -25.22 33.11
CA ALA A 31 8.82 -24.49 33.27
C ALA A 31 10.07 -25.36 33.09
N ALA A 32 11.21 -24.73 32.78
CA ALA A 32 12.55 -25.23 33.13
C ALA A 32 13.62 -24.11 33.09
N SER A 33 14.70 -24.35 33.82
CA SER A 33 15.49 -23.40 34.61
C SER A 33 16.80 -22.92 33.96
N PHE A 34 17.29 -21.79 34.49
CA PHE A 34 18.54 -21.08 34.22
C PHE A 34 19.83 -21.91 34.38
N SER A 35 20.89 -21.51 33.67
CA SER A 35 22.23 -21.36 34.28
C SER A 35 23.11 -20.34 33.53
N LEU A 36 24.07 -19.77 34.27
CA LEU A 36 24.75 -18.48 34.05
C LEU A 36 26.03 -18.54 33.19
N THR A 37 26.33 -17.36 32.63
CA THR A 37 27.45 -16.87 31.79
C THR A 37 28.89 -17.06 32.34
N PRO A 38 29.98 -16.79 31.56
CA PRO A 38 30.52 -15.42 31.52
C PRO A 38 31.17 -14.93 30.19
N ARG A 39 30.77 -13.71 29.79
CA ARG A 39 31.55 -12.51 29.41
C ARG A 39 32.63 -12.48 28.29
N THR A 40 32.39 -11.49 27.41
CA THR A 40 33.30 -10.47 26.80
C THR A 40 33.89 -10.70 25.40
N ARG A 41 33.39 -9.91 24.43
CA ARG A 41 34.15 -8.83 23.75
C ARG A 41 33.24 -8.03 22.80
N ARG A 42 33.20 -6.71 22.98
CA ARG A 42 32.54 -5.74 22.07
C ARG A 42 33.14 -5.89 20.66
N ARG A 43 32.37 -6.44 19.72
CA ARG A 43 32.67 -6.43 18.27
C ARG A 43 31.74 -5.42 17.58
N ARG A 44 32.29 -4.67 16.63
CA ARG A 44 31.55 -3.88 15.63
C ARG A 44 30.34 -4.68 15.12
N PRO A 45 29.16 -4.07 14.89
CA PRO A 45 28.00 -4.81 14.40
C PRO A 45 28.39 -5.53 13.11
N ALA A 46 28.23 -6.85 13.14
CA ALA A 46 28.55 -7.72 12.03
C ALA A 46 27.59 -7.41 10.88
N ARG A 47 28.15 -7.38 9.67
CA ARG A 47 27.40 -7.32 8.43
C ARG A 47 26.64 -8.65 8.29
N SER A 48 25.31 -8.62 8.33
CA SER A 48 24.49 -9.75 7.87
C SER A 48 24.34 -9.60 6.36
N SER A 49 24.96 -10.48 5.59
CA SER A 49 25.03 -10.42 4.11
C SER A 49 24.05 -11.39 3.43
N GLY A 50 22.93 -11.71 4.08
CA GLY A 50 21.96 -12.68 3.57
C GLY A 50 20.52 -12.34 3.96
N PRO A 51 19.52 -12.99 3.33
CA PRO A 51 18.09 -12.72 3.51
C PRO A 51 17.61 -12.96 4.95
N GLU A 52 18.40 -13.63 5.80
CA GLU A 52 18.03 -14.01 7.16
C GLU A 52 17.72 -12.82 8.06
N ALA A 53 18.26 -11.63 7.76
CA ALA A 53 17.90 -10.40 8.46
C ALA A 53 16.40 -10.07 8.31
N LEU A 54 15.77 -10.46 7.20
CA LEU A 54 14.34 -10.25 6.97
C LEU A 54 13.45 -11.11 7.88
N LEU A 55 13.99 -12.19 8.46
CA LEU A 55 13.27 -13.01 9.45
C LEU A 55 13.06 -12.28 10.78
N CYS A 56 13.63 -11.08 10.95
CA CYS A 56 13.26 -10.20 12.06
C CYS A 56 11.78 -9.83 12.03
N PHE A 57 11.18 -9.74 10.85
CA PHE A 57 9.78 -9.38 10.66
C PHE A 57 8.85 -10.56 10.94
N GLY A 58 7.72 -10.29 11.61
CA GLY A 58 6.76 -11.29 12.07
C GLY A 58 7.13 -11.95 13.39
N SER A 59 8.23 -11.54 14.03
CA SER A 59 8.71 -12.12 15.29
C SER A 59 7.91 -11.66 16.51
N LEU A 60 7.35 -10.45 16.50
CA LEU A 60 6.43 -10.02 17.57
C LEU A 60 5.10 -10.75 17.45
N MET A 61 4.59 -10.88 16.22
CA MET A 61 3.40 -11.69 15.95
C MET A 61 3.60 -13.15 16.34
N ALA A 62 4.77 -13.72 16.03
CA ALA A 62 5.11 -15.09 16.41
C ALA A 62 5.10 -15.31 17.94
N ALA A 63 5.57 -14.33 18.71
CA ALA A 63 5.55 -14.43 20.16
C ALA A 63 4.13 -14.36 20.76
N CYS A 64 3.20 -13.71 20.06
CA CYS A 64 1.82 -13.54 20.52
C CYS A 64 0.87 -14.65 20.03
N GLU A 65 1.04 -15.10 18.79
CA GLU A 65 0.07 -15.98 18.09
C GLU A 65 0.63 -17.37 17.78
N GLY A 66 1.91 -17.62 18.11
CA GLY A 66 2.57 -18.91 17.91
C GLY A 66 3.78 -18.84 16.97
N PRO A 67 4.80 -19.70 17.20
CA PRO A 67 6.12 -19.53 16.61
C PRO A 67 6.08 -19.66 15.08
N ALA A 68 6.56 -18.61 14.40
CA ALA A 68 7.15 -18.76 13.08
C ALA A 68 8.63 -19.10 13.32
N GLY A 69 9.09 -20.28 12.90
CA GLY A 69 10.45 -20.77 13.20
C GLY A 69 11.55 -19.78 12.80
N ALA A 70 12.72 -19.84 13.46
CA ALA A 70 13.84 -18.92 13.24
C ALA A 70 14.49 -19.01 11.84
N ALA A 71 13.98 -19.89 10.98
CA ALA A 71 14.36 -20.08 9.59
C ALA A 71 13.09 -20.26 8.74
N LEU A 72 13.22 -20.02 7.43
CA LEU A 72 12.15 -20.31 6.48
C LEU A 72 12.16 -21.81 6.18
N VAL A 73 11.36 -22.57 6.93
CA VAL A 73 11.34 -24.05 6.85
C VAL A 73 9.97 -24.52 6.39
N ARG A 74 9.97 -25.47 5.46
CA ARG A 74 8.76 -26.21 5.08
C ARG A 74 8.50 -27.36 6.06
N GLU A 75 7.36 -27.32 6.71
CA GLU A 75 6.89 -28.36 7.61
C GLU A 75 6.35 -29.55 6.81
N ARG A 76 6.29 -30.73 7.46
CA ARG A 76 5.80 -31.97 6.82
C ARG A 76 4.86 -32.74 7.75
N GLY A 77 4.00 -33.56 7.16
CA GLY A 77 3.06 -34.42 7.88
C GLY A 77 2.09 -33.65 8.75
N GLU A 78 1.79 -34.18 9.94
CA GLU A 78 0.78 -33.66 10.87
C GLU A 78 0.98 -32.17 11.25
N MET A 79 2.22 -31.70 11.32
CA MET A 79 2.51 -30.29 11.62
C MET A 79 2.00 -29.36 10.52
N ALA A 80 2.26 -29.72 9.25
CA ALA A 80 1.80 -28.94 8.11
C ALA A 80 0.27 -28.95 8.00
N GLU A 81 -0.37 -30.09 8.28
CA GLU A 81 -1.83 -30.23 8.30
C GLU A 81 -2.47 -29.37 9.40
N ARG A 82 -1.87 -29.33 10.61
CA ARG A 82 -2.33 -28.47 11.69
C ARG A 82 -2.22 -26.99 11.34
N LEU A 83 -1.08 -26.57 10.78
CA LEU A 83 -0.89 -25.19 10.32
C LEU A 83 -1.90 -24.82 9.23
N ALA A 84 -2.15 -25.72 8.26
CA ALA A 84 -3.14 -25.51 7.22
C ALA A 84 -4.56 -25.38 7.79
N ALA A 85 -4.93 -26.19 8.80
CA ALA A 85 -6.22 -26.09 9.47
C ALA A 85 -6.39 -24.75 10.20
N GLU A 86 -5.37 -24.30 10.94
CA GLU A 86 -5.38 -23.00 11.62
C GLU A 86 -5.50 -21.83 10.64
N LEU A 87 -4.79 -21.88 9.51
CA LEU A 87 -4.88 -20.87 8.45
C LEU A 87 -6.26 -20.84 7.81
N ALA A 88 -6.87 -22.01 7.58
CA ALA A 88 -8.21 -22.11 7.01
C ALA A 88 -9.28 -21.56 7.97
N GLU A 89 -9.14 -21.83 9.26
CA GLU A 89 -10.07 -21.37 10.30
C GLU A 89 -9.95 -19.88 10.57
N CYS A 90 -8.73 -19.39 10.85
CA CYS A 90 -8.52 -18.02 11.31
C CYS A 90 -8.41 -16.99 10.18
N TRP A 91 -7.95 -17.40 9.00
CA TRP A 91 -7.64 -16.50 7.87
C TRP A 91 -8.40 -16.84 6.59
N GLY A 92 -9.17 -17.94 6.58
CA GLY A 92 -9.86 -18.41 5.38
C GLY A 92 -8.92 -18.94 4.28
N ILE A 93 -7.64 -19.16 4.59
CA ILE A 93 -6.62 -19.61 3.63
C ILE A 93 -6.63 -21.13 3.57
N ARG A 94 -7.04 -21.67 2.42
CA ARG A 94 -7.27 -23.12 2.22
C ARG A 94 -6.33 -23.74 1.18
N ASP A 95 -5.63 -22.91 0.42
CA ASP A 95 -4.78 -23.31 -0.68
C ASP A 95 -3.82 -22.17 -1.06
N ALA A 96 -2.96 -22.41 -2.06
CA ALA A 96 -2.02 -21.41 -2.57
C ALA A 96 -2.71 -20.17 -3.15
N GLY A 97 -3.86 -20.33 -3.83
CA GLY A 97 -4.58 -19.21 -4.44
C GLY A 97 -5.15 -18.25 -3.41
N SER A 98 -5.84 -18.78 -2.40
CA SER A 98 -6.36 -18.02 -1.26
C SER A 98 -5.23 -17.40 -0.42
N ALA A 99 -4.09 -18.09 -0.25
CA ALA A 99 -2.92 -17.51 0.43
C ALA A 99 -2.39 -16.25 -0.28
N ARG A 100 -2.14 -16.35 -1.59
CA ARG A 100 -1.67 -15.21 -2.39
C ARG A 100 -2.69 -14.08 -2.43
N ALA A 101 -3.97 -14.40 -2.58
CA ALA A 101 -5.04 -13.40 -2.59
C ALA A 101 -5.15 -12.65 -1.26
N THR A 102 -5.09 -13.35 -0.13
CA THR A 102 -5.13 -12.74 1.21
C THR A 102 -3.91 -11.86 1.46
N LEU A 103 -2.70 -12.37 1.19
CA LEU A 103 -1.47 -11.59 1.36
C LEU A 103 -1.43 -10.38 0.43
N GLN A 104 -1.86 -10.53 -0.83
CA GLN A 104 -1.99 -9.40 -1.75
C GLN A 104 -2.96 -8.34 -1.22
N GLY A 105 -4.12 -8.75 -0.67
CA GLY A 105 -5.06 -7.85 -0.03
C GLY A 105 -4.42 -7.06 1.11
N MET A 106 -3.71 -7.75 2.01
CA MET A 106 -3.01 -7.13 3.14
C MET A 106 -1.90 -6.16 2.69
N LEU A 107 -1.14 -6.49 1.65
CA LEU A 107 -0.10 -5.61 1.08
C LEU A 107 -0.73 -4.31 0.56
N LEU A 108 -1.89 -4.39 -0.11
CA LEU A 108 -2.63 -3.23 -0.60
C LEU A 108 -3.23 -2.40 0.55
N GLU A 109 -3.82 -3.06 1.55
CA GLU A 109 -4.42 -2.40 2.72
C GLU A 109 -3.38 -1.73 3.60
N ALA A 110 -2.20 -2.34 3.78
CA ALA A 110 -1.09 -1.76 4.51
C ALA A 110 -0.52 -0.49 3.84
N HIS A 111 -0.76 -0.32 2.53
CA HIS A 111 -0.53 0.96 1.89
C HIS A 111 -1.61 2.00 2.26
N SER A 112 -2.83 1.59 2.60
CA SER A 112 -3.92 2.51 2.94
C SER A 112 -3.76 3.10 4.34
N LEU A 113 -3.78 4.44 4.45
CA LEU A 113 -3.68 5.19 5.70
C LEU A 113 -5.00 5.53 6.44
N PRO A 114 -6.22 5.01 6.14
CA PRO A 114 -7.45 5.57 6.70
C PRO A 114 -7.46 5.74 8.22
N LEU A 115 -7.00 4.73 8.96
CA LEU A 115 -6.96 4.76 10.42
C LEU A 115 -5.66 5.37 10.98
N ASP A 116 -4.60 5.48 10.18
CA ASP A 116 -3.30 5.99 10.63
C ASP A 116 -3.40 7.45 11.11
N GLN A 117 -4.19 8.26 10.39
CA GLN A 117 -4.41 9.66 10.78
C GLN A 117 -5.24 9.75 12.07
N ASP A 118 -6.29 8.95 12.20
CA ASP A 118 -7.06 8.85 13.44
C ASP A 118 -6.20 8.38 14.61
N PHE A 119 -5.23 7.51 14.36
CA PHE A 119 -4.33 6.99 15.38
C PHE A 119 -3.33 8.05 15.84
N ARG A 120 -2.87 8.91 14.93
CA ARG A 120 -2.08 10.11 15.29
C ARG A 120 -2.91 11.10 16.09
N ARG A 121 -4.18 11.32 15.72
CA ARG A 121 -5.13 12.14 16.52
C ARG A 121 -5.30 11.57 17.93
N LEU A 122 -5.49 10.24 18.05
CA LEU A 122 -5.56 9.54 19.33
C LEU A 122 -4.32 9.80 20.20
N GLN A 123 -3.12 9.73 19.62
CA GLN A 123 -1.85 9.99 20.32
C GLN A 123 -1.74 11.41 20.88
N ARG A 124 -2.34 12.38 20.18
CA ARG A 124 -2.41 13.80 20.57
C ARG A 124 -3.60 14.12 21.47
N ASN A 125 -4.40 13.10 21.82
CA ASN A 125 -5.64 13.22 22.57
C ASN A 125 -6.71 14.08 21.86
N GLU A 126 -6.69 14.12 20.54
CA GLU A 126 -7.67 14.81 19.69
C GLU A 126 -8.90 13.91 19.45
N PRO A 127 -10.02 14.46 18.93
CA PRO A 127 -11.15 13.66 18.44
C PRO A 127 -10.71 12.70 17.33
N SER A 128 -11.12 11.45 17.41
CA SER A 128 -10.72 10.36 16.50
C SER A 128 -11.85 9.36 16.30
N ALA A 129 -11.74 8.50 15.29
CA ALA A 129 -12.66 7.38 15.04
C ALA A 129 -12.69 6.33 16.18
N PHE A 130 -11.66 6.28 17.03
CA PHE A 130 -11.58 5.33 18.15
C PHE A 130 -12.49 5.70 19.32
N ASP A 131 -13.24 4.71 19.81
CA ASP A 131 -14.16 4.86 20.93
C ASP A 131 -13.43 4.97 22.29
N GLY A 132 -14.21 5.17 23.37
CA GLY A 132 -13.67 5.31 24.72
C GLY A 132 -12.97 4.06 25.25
N GLU A 133 -13.41 2.87 24.85
CA GLU A 133 -12.80 1.60 25.28
C GLU A 133 -11.45 1.37 24.59
N GLN A 134 -11.40 1.61 23.28
CA GLN A 134 -10.18 1.57 22.47
C GLN A 134 -9.16 2.59 22.99
N ARG A 135 -9.61 3.82 23.30
CA ARG A 135 -8.76 4.85 23.91
C ARG A 135 -8.22 4.41 25.28
N LEU A 136 -9.04 3.78 26.12
CA LEU A 136 -8.58 3.27 27.42
C LEU A 136 -7.55 2.14 27.28
N ARG A 137 -7.76 1.21 26.33
CA ARG A 137 -6.79 0.15 26.03
C ARG A 137 -5.46 0.73 25.53
N TRP A 138 -5.51 1.70 24.61
CA TRP A 138 -4.33 2.43 24.15
C TRP A 138 -3.57 3.10 25.31
N GLN A 139 -4.27 3.78 26.23
CA GLN A 139 -3.66 4.42 27.40
C GLN A 139 -2.97 3.40 28.32
N ARG A 140 -3.58 2.24 28.55
CA ARG A 140 -3.00 1.16 29.36
C ARG A 140 -1.74 0.60 28.72
N ALA A 141 -1.76 0.33 27.42
CA ALA A 141 -0.58 -0.13 26.68
C ALA A 141 0.56 0.90 26.72
N LYS A 142 0.25 2.19 26.54
CA LYS A 142 1.21 3.29 26.69
C LYS A 142 1.85 3.35 28.08
N GLN A 143 1.05 3.15 29.13
CA GLN A 143 1.55 3.08 30.51
C GLN A 143 2.44 1.85 30.72
N ALA A 144 2.04 0.68 30.21
CA ALA A 144 2.84 -0.55 30.30
C ALA A 144 4.18 -0.40 29.58
N TRP A 145 4.19 0.18 28.37
CA TRP A 145 5.39 0.51 27.60
C TRP A 145 6.35 1.40 28.41
N SER A 146 5.81 2.46 29.03
CA SER A 146 6.59 3.38 29.84
C SER A 146 7.14 2.72 31.12
N LYS A 147 6.32 1.91 31.82
CA LYS A 147 6.74 1.12 33.00
C LYS A 147 7.83 0.12 32.66
N ALA A 148 7.87 -0.36 31.41
CA ALA A 148 8.91 -1.24 30.93
C ALA A 148 10.26 -0.54 30.69
N GLY A 149 10.33 0.79 30.87
CA GLY A 149 11.54 1.61 30.69
C GLY A 149 11.78 2.04 29.24
N LEU A 150 10.77 1.95 28.38
CA LEU A 150 10.89 2.20 26.94
C LEU A 150 10.34 3.60 26.60
N SER A 151 11.07 4.33 25.77
CA SER A 151 10.62 5.62 25.26
C SER A 151 9.62 5.44 24.12
N LEU A 152 8.66 6.37 24.02
CA LEU A 152 7.64 6.36 22.97
C LEU A 152 7.94 7.47 21.96
N PRO A 153 8.18 7.15 20.67
CA PRO A 153 8.25 8.15 19.62
C PRO A 153 6.93 8.94 19.49
N LYS A 154 7.01 10.14 18.92
CA LYS A 154 5.82 10.94 18.60
C LYS A 154 5.26 10.53 17.24
N ASP A 155 3.94 10.66 17.08
CA ASP A 155 3.23 10.45 15.80
C ASP A 155 3.53 9.09 15.14
N ILE A 156 3.49 8.03 15.92
CA ILE A 156 3.75 6.66 15.48
C ILE A 156 2.67 6.22 14.48
N SER A 157 3.08 5.59 13.38
CA SER A 157 2.17 4.99 12.41
C SER A 157 1.55 3.69 12.92
N MET A 158 0.41 3.26 12.38
CA MET A 158 -0.18 1.95 12.62
C MET A 158 0.51 0.80 11.86
N ALA A 159 1.38 1.11 10.90
CA ALA A 159 1.83 0.18 9.88
C ALA A 159 2.57 -1.08 10.39
N ALA A 160 3.22 -1.03 11.56
CA ALA A 160 3.97 -2.19 12.05
C ALA A 160 3.07 -3.40 12.38
N HIS A 161 1.79 -3.17 12.70
CA HIS A 161 0.84 -4.26 12.89
C HIS A 161 0.65 -5.06 11.60
N ASP A 162 0.39 -4.39 10.50
CA ASP A 162 0.17 -5.02 9.21
C ASP A 162 1.44 -5.71 8.71
N TYR A 163 2.61 -5.07 8.90
CA TYR A 163 3.92 -5.62 8.56
C TYR A 163 4.23 -6.92 9.31
N GLU A 164 3.98 -6.96 10.62
CA GLU A 164 4.13 -8.16 11.42
C GLU A 164 3.16 -9.27 10.98
N CYS A 165 1.91 -8.93 10.70
CA CYS A 165 0.90 -9.89 10.24
C CYS A 165 1.26 -10.48 8.86
N ILE A 166 1.65 -9.64 7.89
CA ILE A 166 2.06 -10.07 6.55
C ILE A 166 3.27 -11.00 6.64
N ALA A 167 4.32 -10.59 7.37
CA ALA A 167 5.54 -11.37 7.51
C ALA A 167 5.30 -12.72 8.19
N TRP A 168 4.52 -12.73 9.28
CA TRP A 168 4.17 -13.96 9.99
C TRP A 168 3.32 -14.88 9.11
N LEU A 169 2.32 -14.34 8.42
CA LEU A 169 1.42 -15.11 7.57
C LEU A 169 2.16 -15.71 6.37
N ALA A 170 3.03 -14.94 5.70
CA ALA A 170 3.85 -15.43 4.59
C ALA A 170 4.73 -16.62 5.02
N ARG A 171 5.36 -16.54 6.20
CA ARG A 171 6.17 -17.63 6.77
C ARG A 171 5.33 -18.87 7.06
N ARG A 172 4.12 -18.70 7.59
CA ARG A 172 3.18 -19.82 7.86
C ARG A 172 2.67 -20.47 6.58
N CYS A 173 2.30 -19.66 5.59
CA CYS A 173 1.86 -20.16 4.29
C CYS A 173 2.99 -20.89 3.55
N HIS A 174 4.25 -20.45 3.68
CA HIS A 174 5.39 -21.22 3.20
C HIS A 174 5.55 -22.55 3.95
N ALA A 175 5.45 -22.51 5.28
CA ALA A 175 5.62 -23.67 6.14
C ALA A 175 4.63 -24.80 5.81
N CYS A 176 3.36 -24.50 5.54
CA CYS A 176 2.36 -25.48 5.11
C CYS A 176 2.37 -25.77 3.59
N GLY A 177 3.22 -25.11 2.83
CA GLY A 177 3.41 -25.35 1.40
C GLY A 177 2.49 -24.60 0.44
N TYR A 178 1.72 -23.62 0.92
CA TYR A 178 0.88 -22.74 0.10
C TYR A 178 1.67 -21.66 -0.63
N LEU A 179 2.84 -21.27 -0.13
CA LEU A 179 3.79 -20.42 -0.85
C LEU A 179 5.09 -21.15 -1.21
N GLY A 180 5.67 -20.76 -2.34
CA GLY A 180 7.06 -21.04 -2.67
C GLY A 180 8.02 -20.28 -1.75
N GLU A 181 9.29 -20.67 -1.77
CA GLU A 181 10.34 -20.00 -0.97
C GLU A 181 10.57 -18.56 -1.44
N ALA A 182 10.69 -18.36 -2.76
CA ALA A 182 10.85 -17.04 -3.38
C ALA A 182 9.70 -16.09 -3.03
N GLU A 183 8.45 -16.56 -3.10
CA GLU A 183 7.26 -15.77 -2.76
C GLU A 183 7.29 -15.29 -1.30
N ALA A 184 7.69 -16.17 -0.38
CA ALA A 184 7.80 -15.82 1.04
C ALA A 184 8.93 -14.81 1.29
N TRP A 185 10.09 -14.99 0.66
CA TRP A 185 11.19 -14.02 0.75
C TRP A 185 10.80 -12.67 0.17
N LEU A 186 10.09 -12.62 -0.95
CA LEU A 186 9.61 -11.35 -1.52
C LEU A 186 8.56 -10.65 -0.64
N CYS A 187 7.70 -11.41 0.05
CA CYS A 187 6.81 -10.83 1.07
C CYS A 187 7.60 -10.17 2.21
N LEU A 188 8.62 -10.87 2.72
CA LEU A 188 9.48 -10.34 3.78
C LEU A 188 10.33 -9.14 3.31
N ALA A 189 10.79 -9.16 2.06
CA ALA A 189 11.50 -8.06 1.41
C ALA A 189 10.62 -6.81 1.29
N TRP A 190 9.37 -6.98 0.83
CA TRP A 190 8.39 -5.89 0.79
C TRP A 190 8.16 -5.30 2.18
N VAL A 191 7.94 -6.16 3.19
CA VAL A 191 7.73 -5.72 4.57
C VAL A 191 8.93 -4.93 5.09
N ALA A 192 10.14 -5.42 4.82
CA ALA A 192 11.36 -4.77 5.25
C ALA A 192 11.55 -3.40 4.59
N GLU A 193 11.34 -3.30 3.28
CA GLU A 193 11.44 -2.04 2.55
C GLU A 193 10.43 -1.02 3.10
N ALA A 194 9.18 -1.45 3.30
CA ALA A 194 8.14 -0.62 3.86
C ALA A 194 8.49 -0.18 5.30
N ALA A 195 8.95 -1.09 6.16
CA ALA A 195 9.29 -0.81 7.53
C ALA A 195 10.47 0.17 7.68
N VAL A 196 11.55 -0.02 6.91
CA VAL A 196 12.74 0.85 6.95
C VAL A 196 12.41 2.28 6.51
N ARG A 197 11.42 2.46 5.62
CA ARG A 197 10.94 3.79 5.20
C ARG A 197 10.06 4.47 6.27
N HIS A 198 9.36 3.71 7.10
CA HIS A 198 8.39 4.23 8.07
C HIS A 198 8.94 4.39 9.49
N PHE A 199 9.91 3.57 9.90
CA PHE A 199 10.39 3.50 11.27
C PHE A 199 11.89 3.76 11.37
N ALA A 200 12.28 4.61 12.33
CA ALA A 200 13.69 4.95 12.54
C ALA A 200 14.49 3.80 13.17
N ASP A 201 13.85 3.00 14.03
CA ASP A 201 14.46 1.89 14.73
C ASP A 201 13.41 0.84 15.16
N TRP A 202 13.92 -0.27 15.72
CA TRP A 202 13.09 -1.35 16.23
C TRP A 202 12.19 -0.97 17.41
N GLN A 203 12.57 0.03 18.21
CA GLN A 203 11.75 0.45 19.34
C GLN A 203 10.51 1.19 18.84
N ALA A 204 10.66 2.06 17.83
CA ALA A 204 9.54 2.72 17.17
C ALA A 204 8.61 1.71 16.47
N TYR A 205 9.20 0.73 15.80
CA TYR A 205 8.46 -0.36 15.16
C TYR A 205 7.67 -1.20 16.18
N ALA A 206 8.29 -1.64 17.28
CA ALA A 206 7.60 -2.40 18.32
C ALA A 206 6.54 -1.58 19.06
N ALA A 207 6.81 -0.30 19.33
CA ALA A 207 5.82 0.59 19.93
C ALA A 207 4.57 0.73 19.05
N SER A 208 4.76 0.85 17.74
CA SER A 208 3.66 0.83 16.76
C SER A 208 2.84 -0.46 16.89
N TYR A 209 3.49 -1.62 16.79
CA TYR A 209 2.82 -2.91 16.89
C TYR A 209 2.01 -3.06 18.18
N VAL A 210 2.63 -2.80 19.35
CA VAL A 210 1.99 -2.97 20.66
C VAL A 210 0.79 -2.04 20.82
N LEU A 211 0.94 -0.74 20.51
CA LEU A 211 -0.13 0.22 20.74
C LEU A 211 -1.32 0.03 19.79
N VAL A 212 -1.05 -0.32 18.54
CA VAL A 212 -2.09 -0.63 17.54
C VAL A 212 -2.86 -1.85 17.98
N ARG A 213 -2.16 -2.92 18.35
CA ARG A 213 -2.76 -4.17 18.78
C ARG A 213 -3.65 -3.97 20.00
N ALA A 214 -3.19 -3.21 21.00
CA ALA A 214 -4.01 -2.85 22.16
C ALA A 214 -5.28 -2.08 21.79
N THR A 215 -5.19 -1.20 20.78
CA THR A 215 -6.32 -0.38 20.34
C THR A 215 -7.35 -1.21 19.57
N LEU A 216 -6.89 -2.11 18.70
CA LEU A 216 -7.77 -2.89 17.82
C LEU A 216 -8.30 -4.16 18.51
N GLN A 217 -7.46 -4.89 19.25
CA GLN A 217 -7.81 -6.18 19.84
C GLN A 217 -8.43 -6.02 21.24
N ARG A 218 -9.56 -6.70 21.49
CA ARG A 218 -10.30 -6.62 22.76
C ARG A 218 -9.59 -7.34 23.92
N ASP A 219 -8.72 -8.31 23.64
CA ASP A 219 -8.02 -9.10 24.66
C ASP A 219 -6.70 -8.44 25.10
N GLY A 220 -6.78 -7.50 26.04
CA GLY A 220 -5.63 -6.78 26.61
C GLY A 220 -4.63 -7.61 27.43
N GLN A 221 -4.68 -8.95 27.37
CA GLN A 221 -3.72 -9.85 28.03
C GLN A 221 -2.43 -10.03 27.24
N GLN A 222 -2.38 -9.59 25.98
CA GLN A 222 -1.24 -9.86 25.10
C GLN A 222 -0.25 -8.70 24.94
N ASP A 223 -0.57 -7.48 25.39
CA ASP A 223 0.39 -6.36 25.38
C ASP A 223 1.65 -6.66 26.22
N PRO A 224 1.56 -7.27 27.41
CA PRO A 224 2.74 -7.66 28.18
C PRO A 224 3.61 -8.70 27.45
N LEU A 225 2.99 -9.60 26.66
CA LEU A 225 3.72 -10.60 25.87
C LEU A 225 4.51 -9.93 24.75
N ALA A 226 3.90 -9.01 24.01
CA ALA A 226 4.59 -8.29 22.95
C ALA A 226 5.73 -7.39 23.48
N ILE A 227 5.53 -6.72 24.62
CA ILE A 227 6.59 -5.95 25.29
C ILE A 227 7.74 -6.86 25.74
N ARG A 228 7.41 -8.04 26.30
CA ARG A 228 8.41 -9.04 26.71
C ARG A 228 9.18 -9.57 25.50
N ALA A 229 8.48 -9.94 24.44
CA ALA A 229 9.09 -10.42 23.19
C ALA A 229 10.03 -9.38 22.60
N TYR A 230 9.64 -8.10 22.57
CA TYR A 230 10.52 -7.01 22.15
C TYR A 230 11.80 -6.97 22.99
N LYS A 231 11.71 -7.10 24.32
CA LYS A 231 12.88 -7.11 25.19
C LYS A 231 13.81 -8.28 24.87
N GLU A 232 13.27 -9.49 24.76
CA GLU A 232 14.01 -10.70 24.41
C GLU A 232 14.71 -10.57 23.04
N LEU A 233 14.01 -10.01 22.05
CA LEU A 233 14.58 -9.73 20.71
C LEU A 233 15.72 -8.70 20.72
N MET A 234 15.76 -7.83 21.74
CA MET A 234 16.76 -6.77 21.93
C MET A 234 17.89 -7.13 22.91
N GLU A 235 17.86 -8.33 23.52
CA GLU A 235 18.95 -8.85 24.35
C GLU A 235 20.24 -9.09 23.55
N GLU A 236 21.35 -9.40 24.22
CA GLU A 236 22.67 -9.52 23.58
C GLU A 236 22.71 -10.53 22.42
N THR A 237 21.96 -11.62 22.54
CA THR A 237 21.82 -12.67 21.51
C THR A 237 20.53 -12.54 20.69
N GLY A 238 19.75 -11.48 20.90
CA GLY A 238 18.46 -11.26 20.25
C GLY A 238 18.61 -10.91 18.78
N GLN A 239 17.69 -11.41 17.95
CA GLN A 239 17.76 -11.26 16.49
C GLN A 239 17.67 -9.79 16.04
N TRP A 240 16.85 -8.97 16.70
CA TRP A 240 16.72 -7.55 16.38
C TRP A 240 17.94 -6.75 16.81
N ARG A 241 18.61 -7.17 17.90
CA ARG A 241 19.89 -6.59 18.31
C ARG A 241 21.00 -6.89 17.31
N ALA A 242 21.02 -8.10 16.76
CA ALA A 242 21.99 -8.53 15.75
C ALA A 242 21.77 -7.86 14.40
N ASN A 243 20.51 -7.55 14.05
CA ASN A 243 20.13 -6.96 12.77
C ASN A 243 19.37 -5.64 13.00
N PRO A 244 20.06 -4.50 13.22
CA PRO A 244 19.39 -3.22 13.41
C PRO A 244 18.54 -2.85 12.19
N LEU A 245 17.35 -2.28 12.41
CA LEU A 245 16.40 -1.95 11.33
C LEU A 245 17.04 -1.16 10.17
N ALA A 246 17.78 -0.09 10.46
CA ALA A 246 18.47 0.72 9.45
C ALA A 246 19.59 -0.03 8.67
N GLY A 247 20.03 -1.16 9.20
CA GLY A 247 21.03 -2.04 8.59
C GLY A 247 20.45 -3.12 7.68
N ILE A 248 19.13 -3.32 7.67
CA ILE A 248 18.48 -4.29 6.78
C ILE A 248 18.59 -3.81 5.33
N ARG A 249 18.91 -4.74 4.42
CA ARG A 249 19.04 -4.50 2.97
C ARG A 249 18.15 -5.49 2.23
N VAL A 250 17.35 -4.95 1.31
CA VAL A 250 16.37 -5.71 0.53
C VAL A 250 16.90 -6.09 -0.85
N GLU A 251 17.83 -5.30 -1.37
CA GLU A 251 18.51 -5.49 -2.67
C GLU A 251 19.11 -6.89 -2.82
N ASP A 252 19.68 -7.46 -1.74
CA ASP A 252 20.24 -8.82 -1.76
C ASP A 252 19.20 -9.90 -2.10
N VAL A 253 17.94 -9.70 -1.70
CA VAL A 253 16.86 -10.67 -1.96
C VAL A 253 16.26 -10.48 -3.35
N VAL A 254 16.04 -9.23 -3.75
CA VAL A 254 15.48 -8.90 -5.07
C VAL A 254 16.44 -9.31 -6.19
N LEU A 255 17.75 -9.14 -6.00
CA LEU A 255 18.77 -9.53 -6.98
C LEU A 255 19.00 -11.05 -7.04
N GLN A 256 18.85 -11.78 -5.94
CA GLN A 256 19.00 -13.24 -5.91
C GLN A 256 17.77 -13.96 -6.50
N ILE A 257 16.60 -13.34 -6.41
CA ILE A 257 15.37 -13.83 -7.02
C ILE A 257 15.20 -13.06 -8.33
N GLU A 258 16.11 -13.29 -9.29
CA GLU A 258 15.96 -12.77 -10.65
C GLU A 258 14.59 -13.24 -11.19
N HIS A 259 13.59 -12.36 -11.09
CA HIS A 259 12.37 -12.52 -11.82
C HIS A 259 12.72 -12.22 -13.28
N GLU A 260 13.04 -13.26 -14.06
CA GLU A 260 12.60 -13.24 -15.44
C GLU A 260 11.08 -13.10 -15.37
N ILE A 261 10.58 -11.86 -15.38
CA ILE A 261 9.16 -11.60 -15.62
C ILE A 261 8.97 -12.17 -17.03
N PRO A 262 8.32 -13.34 -17.19
CA PRO A 262 8.10 -13.86 -18.51
C PRO A 262 7.33 -12.76 -19.22
N GLN A 263 7.80 -12.32 -20.40
CA GLN A 263 7.06 -11.36 -21.22
C GLN A 263 5.71 -11.99 -21.56
N ARG A 264 4.74 -11.87 -20.65
CA ARG A 264 3.36 -12.22 -20.90
C ARG A 264 2.94 -11.22 -21.96
N ALA A 265 2.52 -11.74 -23.10
CA ALA A 265 1.92 -10.92 -24.15
C ALA A 265 0.88 -10.01 -23.48
N CYS A 266 1.08 -8.70 -23.59
CA CYS A 266 0.21 -7.67 -23.01
C CYS A 266 -1.23 -8.01 -23.43
N GLN A 267 -2.02 -8.59 -22.51
CA GLN A 267 -3.39 -8.95 -22.82
C GLN A 267 -4.13 -7.64 -23.05
N PRO A 268 -4.64 -7.36 -24.27
CA PRO A 268 -5.05 -6.00 -24.62
C PRO A 268 -6.08 -5.42 -23.64
N GLY A 269 -7.04 -6.23 -23.18
CA GLY A 269 -8.01 -5.80 -22.17
C GLY A 269 -7.39 -5.51 -20.80
N GLN A 270 -6.51 -6.38 -20.30
CA GLN A 270 -5.92 -6.23 -18.96
C GLN A 270 -4.98 -5.02 -18.87
N SER A 271 -4.25 -4.70 -19.95
CA SER A 271 -3.34 -3.55 -19.97
C SER A 271 -4.04 -2.20 -19.79
N LEU A 272 -5.28 -2.07 -20.26
CA LEU A 272 -6.08 -0.86 -20.10
C LEU A 272 -6.53 -0.64 -18.66
N LEU A 273 -6.44 -1.64 -17.79
CA LEU A 273 -6.69 -1.51 -16.35
C LEU A 273 -5.61 -0.71 -15.62
N ALA A 274 -4.52 -0.37 -16.33
CA ALA A 274 -3.54 0.63 -15.91
C ALA A 274 -4.15 2.01 -15.65
N PHE A 275 -5.25 2.36 -16.32
CA PHE A 275 -5.95 3.60 -16.02
C PHE A 275 -6.86 3.44 -14.79
N GLY A 276 -6.75 4.40 -13.87
CA GLY A 276 -7.46 4.39 -12.59
C GLY A 276 -6.81 3.47 -11.55
N SER A 277 -5.71 2.78 -11.90
CA SER A 277 -4.98 1.92 -10.95
C SER A 277 -4.31 2.73 -9.87
N LEU A 278 -3.85 3.94 -10.17
CA LEU A 278 -3.18 4.81 -9.21
C LEU A 278 -4.13 5.25 -8.10
N ILE A 279 -5.34 5.70 -8.48
CA ILE A 279 -6.36 6.10 -7.51
C ILE A 279 -6.87 4.88 -6.73
N ALA A 280 -7.08 3.74 -7.40
CA ALA A 280 -7.47 2.50 -6.74
C ALA A 280 -6.44 2.05 -5.70
N LEU A 281 -5.16 1.97 -6.07
CA LEU A 281 -4.07 1.59 -5.18
C LEU A 281 -3.90 2.60 -4.04
N CYS A 282 -4.03 3.90 -4.31
CA CYS A 282 -4.02 4.94 -3.28
C CYS A 282 -5.15 4.74 -2.24
N ALA A 283 -6.26 4.13 -2.64
CA ALA A 283 -7.37 3.76 -1.78
C ALA A 283 -7.24 2.35 -1.16
N GLY A 284 -6.13 1.62 -1.39
CA GLY A 284 -5.95 0.24 -0.93
C GLY A 284 -6.78 -0.78 -1.72
N LEU A 285 -7.29 -0.40 -2.89
CA LEU A 285 -8.17 -1.23 -3.71
C LEU A 285 -7.40 -1.93 -4.81
N ARG A 286 -7.87 -3.13 -5.18
CA ARG A 286 -7.36 -3.87 -6.33
C ARG A 286 -7.64 -3.13 -7.63
N SER A 287 -6.62 -3.04 -8.49
CA SER A 287 -6.72 -2.40 -9.80
C SER A 287 -6.71 -3.38 -10.97
N ASP A 288 -6.63 -4.67 -10.72
CA ASP A 288 -6.49 -5.73 -11.73
C ASP A 288 -7.83 -6.27 -12.27
N ARG A 289 -8.95 -5.66 -11.86
CA ARG A 289 -10.31 -6.00 -12.32
C ARG A 289 -11.02 -4.80 -12.92
N LEU A 290 -11.92 -5.04 -13.88
CA LEU A 290 -12.67 -3.96 -14.52
C LEU A 290 -13.52 -3.17 -13.51
N ALA A 291 -14.30 -3.88 -12.68
CA ALA A 291 -14.98 -3.29 -11.53
C ALA A 291 -14.02 -3.10 -10.36
N ILE A 292 -14.03 -1.91 -9.77
CA ILE A 292 -13.38 -1.62 -8.48
C ILE A 292 -14.41 -1.95 -7.39
N ALA A 293 -14.00 -2.69 -6.35
CA ALA A 293 -14.83 -3.08 -5.20
C ALA A 293 -16.28 -3.49 -5.57
N PRO A 294 -16.48 -4.50 -6.44
CA PRO A 294 -17.78 -4.79 -7.06
C PRO A 294 -18.94 -5.05 -6.08
N ASP A 295 -18.62 -5.42 -4.83
CA ASP A 295 -19.60 -5.73 -3.78
C ASP A 295 -20.15 -4.46 -3.08
N GLU A 296 -19.73 -3.26 -3.49
CA GLU A 296 -20.11 -1.97 -2.87
C GLU A 296 -20.87 -0.98 -3.80
N PRO A 297 -21.90 -1.42 -4.56
CA PRO A 297 -22.53 -0.57 -5.58
C PRO A 297 -23.19 0.69 -5.02
N ASP A 298 -23.73 0.67 -3.80
CA ASP A 298 -24.38 1.83 -3.20
C ASP A 298 -23.38 2.90 -2.73
N LEU A 299 -22.20 2.47 -2.24
CA LEU A 299 -21.11 3.39 -1.93
C LEU A 299 -20.58 4.05 -3.20
N HIS A 300 -20.47 3.29 -4.30
CA HIS A 300 -20.10 3.85 -5.60
C HIS A 300 -21.11 4.90 -6.09
N ARG A 301 -22.41 4.65 -5.97
CA ARG A 301 -23.45 5.63 -6.32
C ARG A 301 -23.32 6.90 -5.49
N LEU A 302 -23.11 6.76 -4.19
CA LEU A 302 -22.91 7.91 -3.30
C LEU A 302 -21.65 8.70 -3.65
N TRP A 303 -20.56 8.00 -3.96
CA TRP A 303 -19.33 8.64 -4.41
C TRP A 303 -19.53 9.40 -5.72
N LEU A 304 -20.17 8.79 -6.72
CA LEU A 304 -20.47 9.41 -8.01
C LEU A 304 -21.41 10.61 -7.86
N ALA A 305 -22.46 10.50 -7.04
CA ALA A 305 -23.35 11.62 -6.75
C ALA A 305 -22.58 12.78 -6.08
N ARG A 306 -21.73 12.48 -5.09
CA ARG A 306 -20.99 13.51 -4.35
C ARG A 306 -19.87 14.17 -5.16
N HIS A 307 -19.09 13.38 -5.89
CA HIS A 307 -17.85 13.85 -6.53
C HIS A 307 -18.00 14.13 -8.02
N TRP A 308 -18.90 13.41 -8.68
CA TRP A 308 -19.21 13.59 -10.10
C TRP A 308 -20.51 14.34 -10.34
N ARG A 309 -21.34 14.54 -9.30
CA ARG A 309 -22.72 15.05 -9.44
C ARG A 309 -23.53 14.18 -10.40
N ALA A 310 -23.28 12.87 -10.34
CA ALA A 310 -23.85 11.90 -11.24
C ALA A 310 -24.67 10.86 -10.47
N GLU A 311 -25.99 10.97 -10.54
CA GLU A 311 -26.94 10.02 -9.95
C GLU A 311 -27.45 8.99 -10.97
N GLY A 312 -27.24 9.24 -12.28
CA GLY A 312 -27.70 8.40 -13.36
C GLY A 312 -26.70 8.26 -14.51
N LYS A 313 -27.04 7.40 -15.49
CA LYS A 313 -26.17 7.03 -16.61
C LYS A 313 -25.74 8.23 -17.46
N GLU A 314 -26.66 9.16 -17.71
CA GLU A 314 -26.37 10.32 -18.57
C GLU A 314 -25.40 11.29 -17.91
N GLN A 315 -25.52 11.56 -16.60
CA GLN A 315 -24.58 12.41 -15.88
C GLN A 315 -23.19 11.77 -15.80
N VAL A 316 -23.11 10.43 -15.68
CA VAL A 316 -21.83 9.71 -15.77
C VAL A 316 -21.18 9.93 -17.14
N LYS A 317 -21.94 9.76 -18.24
CA LYS A 317 -21.42 9.98 -19.60
C LYS A 317 -20.99 11.42 -19.84
N GLU A 318 -21.78 12.39 -19.38
CA GLU A 318 -21.44 13.81 -19.47
C GLU A 318 -20.14 14.11 -18.72
N ARG A 319 -19.98 13.57 -17.50
CA ARG A 319 -18.77 13.76 -16.71
C ARG A 319 -17.54 13.11 -17.34
N LEU A 320 -17.69 11.91 -17.91
CA LEU A 320 -16.63 11.24 -18.67
C LEU A 320 -16.24 12.05 -19.90
N HIS A 321 -17.21 12.50 -20.69
CA HIS A 321 -16.97 13.32 -21.85
C HIS A 321 -16.24 14.62 -21.47
N TRP A 322 -16.67 15.29 -20.39
CA TRP A 322 -15.98 16.48 -19.91
C TRP A 322 -14.52 16.19 -19.54
N LEU A 323 -14.23 15.12 -18.78
CA LEU A 323 -12.87 14.75 -18.40
C LEU A 323 -11.98 14.43 -19.61
N LEU A 324 -12.53 13.75 -20.61
CA LEU A 324 -11.79 13.34 -21.82
C LEU A 324 -11.57 14.50 -22.80
N GLU A 325 -12.55 15.38 -22.99
CA GLU A 325 -12.49 16.43 -24.02
C GLU A 325 -12.05 17.78 -23.50
N THR A 326 -12.30 18.10 -22.22
CA THR A 326 -12.02 19.43 -21.65
C THR A 326 -11.15 19.33 -20.40
N GLY A 327 -11.63 18.64 -19.37
CA GLY A 327 -10.90 18.35 -18.15
C GLY A 327 -10.44 19.56 -17.35
N SER A 328 -9.66 19.26 -16.32
CA SER A 328 -8.94 20.22 -15.50
C SER A 328 -7.83 20.93 -16.29
N ARG A 329 -7.36 20.33 -17.39
CA ARG A 329 -6.33 20.89 -18.28
C ARG A 329 -6.64 22.28 -18.82
N THR A 330 -7.90 22.59 -19.14
CA THR A 330 -8.30 23.96 -19.56
C THR A 330 -7.96 25.04 -18.54
N ARG A 331 -7.94 24.68 -17.25
CA ARG A 331 -7.61 25.59 -16.16
C ARG A 331 -6.11 25.62 -15.89
N PHE A 332 -5.44 24.47 -15.92
CA PHE A 332 -4.11 24.33 -15.34
C PHE A 332 -2.97 24.29 -16.37
N ASP A 333 -3.17 23.82 -17.60
CA ASP A 333 -2.08 23.68 -18.58
C ASP A 333 -1.49 25.06 -18.93
N ALA A 334 -2.35 26.05 -19.18
CA ALA A 334 -1.91 27.43 -19.43
C ALA A 334 -1.17 28.08 -18.23
N GLN A 335 -1.34 27.54 -17.02
CA GLN A 335 -0.61 27.99 -15.82
C GLN A 335 0.74 27.27 -15.72
N LEU A 336 0.78 25.97 -16.01
CA LEU A 336 2.03 25.20 -16.08
C LEU A 336 3.00 25.78 -17.11
N GLU A 337 2.51 26.14 -18.30
CA GLU A 337 3.31 26.82 -19.34
C GLU A 337 3.92 28.14 -18.84
N ARG A 338 3.18 28.90 -18.01
CA ARG A 338 3.66 30.17 -17.44
C ARG A 338 4.69 29.98 -16.34
N ASN A 339 4.52 28.95 -15.50
CA ASN A 339 5.45 28.63 -14.41
C ASN A 339 6.82 28.23 -14.94
N VAL A 340 6.86 27.57 -16.10
CA VAL A 340 8.07 27.22 -16.84
C VAL A 340 8.75 28.46 -17.42
N GLY A 341 7.94 29.42 -17.87
CA GLY A 341 8.42 30.70 -18.42
C GLY A 341 8.75 31.78 -17.37
N GLY A 342 8.52 31.54 -16.08
CA GLY A 342 8.85 32.47 -15.00
C GLY A 342 7.99 33.75 -14.91
N LEU A 343 6.75 33.74 -15.41
CA LEU A 343 5.86 34.91 -15.41
C LEU A 343 4.74 34.75 -14.36
N GLY A 344 4.78 35.53 -13.27
CA GLY A 344 3.82 35.42 -12.15
C GLY A 344 2.86 36.60 -11.98
N ASP A 345 1.57 36.31 -11.78
CA ASP A 345 0.54 37.19 -11.20
C ASP A 345 0.05 36.61 -9.85
N ALA A 346 -0.76 37.36 -9.08
CA ALA A 346 -1.19 36.96 -7.74
C ALA A 346 -2.05 35.67 -7.69
N ALA A 347 -2.77 35.34 -8.78
CA ALA A 347 -3.47 34.05 -8.89
C ALA A 347 -2.50 32.90 -9.20
N GLY A 348 -1.38 33.22 -9.86
CA GLY A 348 -0.24 32.35 -10.09
C GLY A 348 0.51 31.98 -8.81
N GLU A 349 0.60 32.86 -7.80
CA GLU A 349 1.37 32.58 -6.57
C GLU A 349 0.91 31.31 -5.84
N ALA A 350 -0.39 31.15 -5.59
CA ALA A 350 -0.91 29.94 -4.93
C ALA A 350 -0.77 28.67 -5.79
N CYS A 351 -0.77 28.82 -7.12
CA CYS A 351 -0.54 27.72 -8.05
C CYS A 351 0.94 27.32 -8.06
N GLN A 352 1.84 28.30 -8.09
CA GLN A 352 3.29 28.13 -8.00
C GLN A 352 3.67 27.44 -6.70
N GLU A 353 3.14 27.87 -5.56
CA GLU A 353 3.40 27.21 -4.27
C GLU A 353 3.01 25.73 -4.27
N ARG A 354 1.88 25.38 -4.92
CA ARG A 354 1.41 24.00 -5.02
C ARG A 354 2.29 23.19 -5.97
N PHE A 355 2.70 23.78 -7.10
CA PHE A 355 3.66 23.17 -8.01
C PHE A 355 5.00 22.89 -7.31
N GLU A 356 5.57 23.87 -6.61
CA GLU A 356 6.83 23.71 -5.86
C GLU A 356 6.74 22.66 -4.74
N GLN A 357 5.54 22.46 -4.17
CA GLN A 357 5.31 21.38 -3.22
C GLN A 357 5.33 20.00 -3.91
N ALA A 358 4.65 19.86 -5.05
CA ALA A 358 4.67 18.64 -5.84
C ALA A 358 6.09 18.33 -6.34
N ARG A 359 6.77 19.34 -6.90
CA ARG A 359 8.16 19.27 -7.36
C ARG A 359 9.09 18.75 -6.29
N ARG A 360 9.08 19.35 -5.09
CA ARG A 360 9.91 18.87 -3.97
C ARG A 360 9.61 17.42 -3.57
N ALA A 361 8.35 17.00 -3.62
CA ALA A 361 7.97 15.63 -3.31
C ALA A 361 8.49 14.65 -4.37
N LEU A 362 8.35 15.00 -5.66
CA LEU A 362 8.81 14.21 -6.80
C LEU A 362 10.34 14.07 -6.83
N LEU A 363 11.07 15.17 -6.68
CA LEU A 363 12.53 15.16 -6.60
C LEU A 363 13.03 14.33 -5.41
N LYS A 364 12.36 14.43 -4.26
CA LYS A 364 12.68 13.60 -3.10
C LYS A 364 12.41 12.11 -3.34
N ALA A 365 11.46 11.77 -4.22
CA ALA A 365 11.18 10.40 -4.61
C ALA A 365 12.14 9.86 -5.68
N GLY A 366 13.03 10.72 -6.22
CA GLY A 366 14.08 10.32 -7.17
C GLY A 366 13.76 10.60 -8.64
N HIS A 367 12.64 11.25 -8.95
CA HIS A 367 12.28 11.62 -10.32
C HIS A 367 13.23 12.67 -10.89
N ASP A 368 13.50 12.57 -12.19
CA ASP A 368 14.38 13.49 -12.93
C ASP A 368 13.86 14.95 -12.85
N PRO A 369 14.68 15.91 -12.40
CA PRO A 369 14.34 17.33 -12.43
C PRO A 369 13.85 17.84 -13.79
N GLU A 370 14.46 17.40 -14.90
CA GLU A 370 14.07 17.87 -16.24
C GLU A 370 12.67 17.40 -16.61
N LEU A 371 12.31 16.18 -16.23
CA LEU A 371 10.98 15.61 -16.44
C LEU A 371 9.92 16.33 -15.58
N VAL A 372 10.24 16.63 -14.32
CA VAL A 372 9.33 17.36 -13.42
C VAL A 372 9.12 18.81 -13.86
N ASP A 373 10.21 19.52 -14.16
CA ASP A 373 10.18 20.91 -14.62
C ASP A 373 9.67 21.02 -16.06
N GLY A 374 9.73 19.91 -16.81
CA GLY A 374 9.18 19.70 -18.16
C GLY A 374 7.67 19.42 -18.21
N CYS A 375 7.00 19.23 -17.08
CA CYS A 375 5.56 18.95 -17.06
C CYS A 375 4.72 20.14 -17.56
N ARG A 376 4.04 19.98 -18.70
CA ARG A 376 3.18 21.03 -19.30
C ARG A 376 1.67 20.77 -19.21
N THR A 377 1.28 19.56 -18.87
CA THR A 377 -0.13 19.17 -18.85
C THR A 377 -0.52 18.39 -17.60
N VAL A 378 -1.77 18.58 -17.15
CA VAL A 378 -2.40 17.75 -16.11
C VAL A 378 -3.27 16.64 -16.69
N LEU A 379 -3.08 16.27 -17.97
CA LEU A 379 -3.91 15.27 -18.63
C LEU A 379 -4.00 13.95 -17.86
N ALA A 380 -2.90 13.43 -17.31
CA ALA A 380 -2.93 12.19 -16.53
C ALA A 380 -3.85 12.26 -15.31
N TYR A 381 -3.95 13.44 -14.67
CA TYR A 381 -4.89 13.66 -13.56
C TYR A 381 -6.36 13.54 -14.01
N ASP A 382 -6.70 14.02 -15.20
CA ASP A 382 -8.05 13.87 -15.75
C ASP A 382 -8.33 12.43 -16.20
N LEU A 383 -7.36 11.77 -16.86
CA LEU A 383 -7.48 10.39 -17.31
C LEU A 383 -7.63 9.39 -16.15
N GLU A 384 -6.82 9.52 -15.08
CA GLU A 384 -6.95 8.67 -13.89
C GLU A 384 -8.32 8.82 -13.23
N ARG A 385 -8.79 10.06 -13.08
CA ARG A 385 -10.11 10.33 -12.51
C ARG A 385 -11.22 9.76 -13.37
N ALA A 386 -11.12 9.93 -14.69
CA ALA A 386 -12.10 9.42 -15.64
C ALA A 386 -12.18 7.89 -15.58
N ALA A 387 -11.03 7.21 -15.63
CA ALA A 387 -10.97 5.75 -15.56
C ALA A 387 -11.48 5.21 -14.23
N PHE A 388 -11.03 5.78 -13.11
CA PHE A 388 -11.48 5.36 -11.77
C PHE A 388 -13.01 5.51 -11.65
N GLY A 389 -13.56 6.68 -11.97
CA GLY A 389 -15.01 6.88 -11.88
C GLY A 389 -15.82 6.08 -12.90
N ALA A 390 -15.29 5.81 -14.10
CA ALA A 390 -15.92 4.91 -15.07
C ALA A 390 -16.05 3.49 -14.52
N ARG A 391 -15.00 3.00 -13.84
CA ARG A 391 -14.96 1.67 -13.22
C ARG A 391 -15.90 1.57 -12.02
N LEU A 392 -16.01 2.62 -11.21
CA LEU A 392 -17.04 2.71 -10.17
C LEU A 392 -18.46 2.74 -10.76
N ALA A 393 -18.68 3.50 -11.83
CA ALA A 393 -19.96 3.57 -12.51
C ALA A 393 -20.36 2.23 -13.13
N PHE A 394 -19.41 1.48 -13.68
CA PHE A 394 -19.62 0.11 -14.14
C PHE A 394 -20.04 -0.81 -12.99
N ALA A 395 -19.30 -0.79 -11.87
CA ALA A 395 -19.66 -1.57 -10.67
C ALA A 395 -21.05 -1.19 -10.11
N ALA A 396 -21.46 0.08 -10.24
CA ALA A 396 -22.78 0.56 -9.83
C ALA A 396 -23.93 0.29 -10.84
N GLY A 397 -23.62 -0.29 -12.01
CA GLY A 397 -24.58 -0.50 -13.10
C GLY A 397 -25.00 0.76 -13.87
N LEU A 398 -24.24 1.85 -13.72
CA LEU A 398 -24.46 3.15 -14.38
C LEU A 398 -23.70 3.29 -15.71
N LEU A 399 -22.76 2.39 -16.01
CA LEU A 399 -22.03 2.31 -17.26
C LEU A 399 -21.96 0.83 -17.69
N ASP A 400 -22.18 0.54 -18.96
CA ASP A 400 -22.03 -0.84 -19.48
C ASP A 400 -20.56 -1.15 -19.82
N GLU A 401 -20.24 -2.44 -19.90
CA GLU A 401 -18.88 -2.92 -20.15
C GLU A 401 -18.30 -2.43 -21.49
N ALA A 402 -19.10 -2.42 -22.57
CA ALA A 402 -18.63 -2.00 -23.88
C ALA A 402 -18.26 -0.51 -23.89
N SER A 403 -19.10 0.33 -23.27
CA SER A 403 -18.83 1.75 -23.08
C SER A 403 -17.57 2.00 -22.23
N LEU A 404 -17.38 1.25 -21.15
CA LEU A 404 -16.18 1.35 -20.30
C LEU A 404 -14.91 1.00 -21.08
N TRP A 405 -14.89 -0.13 -21.79
CA TRP A 405 -13.73 -0.50 -22.61
C TRP A 405 -13.43 0.51 -23.71
N ASN A 406 -14.46 1.09 -24.33
CA ASN A 406 -14.27 2.14 -25.32
C ASN A 406 -13.66 3.41 -24.71
N ALA A 407 -14.12 3.81 -23.52
CA ALA A 407 -13.56 4.94 -22.78
C ALA A 407 -12.08 4.71 -22.45
N LEU A 408 -11.72 3.53 -21.93
CA LEU A 408 -10.32 3.19 -21.62
C LEU A 408 -9.41 3.19 -22.86
N ARG A 409 -9.89 2.72 -24.01
CA ARG A 409 -9.12 2.82 -25.27
C ARG A 409 -8.94 4.26 -25.74
N HIS A 410 -9.95 5.11 -25.53
CA HIS A 410 -9.83 6.53 -25.83
C HIS A 410 -8.79 7.20 -24.93
N MET A 411 -8.76 6.86 -23.64
CA MET A 411 -7.74 7.30 -22.69
C MET A 411 -6.35 6.82 -23.10
N ALA A 412 -6.21 5.56 -23.52
CA ALA A 412 -4.95 5.00 -24.03
C ALA A 412 -4.40 5.81 -25.21
N ARG A 413 -5.28 6.19 -26.16
CA ARG A 413 -4.90 7.03 -27.30
C ARG A 413 -4.41 8.41 -26.85
N GLN A 414 -5.10 9.05 -25.92
CA GLN A 414 -4.69 10.36 -25.40
C GLN A 414 -3.36 10.27 -24.64
N ALA A 415 -3.22 9.29 -23.74
CA ALA A 415 -2.01 9.08 -22.97
C ALA A 415 -0.79 8.84 -23.88
N ARG A 416 -0.91 7.93 -24.87
CA ARG A 416 0.15 7.64 -25.84
C ARG A 416 0.56 8.81 -26.72
N SER A 417 -0.33 9.81 -26.87
CA SER A 417 -0.02 11.02 -27.63
C SER A 417 0.67 12.10 -26.79
N ALA A 418 0.61 11.99 -25.46
CA ALA A 418 1.03 13.05 -24.54
C ALA A 418 2.21 12.65 -23.64
N PHE A 419 2.47 11.35 -23.47
CA PHE A 419 3.49 10.83 -22.57
C PHE A 419 4.29 9.73 -23.25
N ASP A 420 5.61 9.72 -23.02
CA ASP A 420 6.48 8.66 -23.53
C ASP A 420 6.40 7.38 -22.67
N ASP A 421 6.21 7.55 -21.36
CA ASP A 421 6.20 6.45 -20.39
C ASP A 421 5.29 6.72 -19.16
N TRP A 422 5.21 5.73 -18.28
CA TRP A 422 4.42 5.81 -17.05
C TRP A 422 5.00 6.77 -16.00
N GLU A 423 6.29 7.11 -16.06
CA GLU A 423 6.91 8.05 -15.13
C GLU A 423 6.47 9.49 -15.43
N GLN A 424 6.51 9.89 -16.71
CA GLN A 424 5.92 11.15 -17.17
C GLN A 424 4.42 11.25 -16.83
N TYR A 425 3.69 10.15 -17.03
CA TYR A 425 2.28 10.05 -16.66
C TYR A 425 2.07 10.28 -15.15
N LEU A 426 2.88 9.65 -14.29
CA LEU A 426 2.83 9.84 -12.84
C LEU A 426 3.11 11.29 -12.44
N VAL A 427 4.12 11.93 -13.03
CA VAL A 427 4.45 13.34 -12.76
C VAL A 427 3.28 14.25 -13.12
N SER A 428 2.71 14.10 -14.32
CA SER A 428 1.51 14.85 -14.74
C SER A 428 0.35 14.68 -13.76
N MET A 429 0.18 13.46 -13.24
CA MET A 429 -0.83 13.15 -12.25
C MET A 429 -0.56 13.89 -10.93
N VAL A 430 0.64 13.73 -10.34
CA VAL A 430 0.99 14.29 -9.02
C VAL A 430 0.92 15.81 -9.04
N VAL A 431 1.40 16.42 -10.12
CA VAL A 431 1.29 17.87 -10.34
C VAL A 431 -0.18 18.28 -10.45
N GLY A 432 -0.97 17.62 -11.31
CA GLY A 432 -2.39 17.93 -11.47
C GLY A 432 -3.19 17.80 -10.17
N HIS A 433 -2.89 16.76 -9.38
CA HIS A 433 -3.44 16.59 -8.05
C HIS A 433 -3.08 17.77 -7.13
N ALA A 434 -1.82 18.17 -7.05
CA ALA A 434 -1.38 19.27 -6.18
C ALA A 434 -2.00 20.61 -6.58
N LEU A 435 -2.16 20.88 -7.88
CA LEU A 435 -2.80 22.12 -8.33
C LEU A 435 -4.29 22.16 -7.98
N ALA A 436 -4.98 21.03 -8.18
CA ALA A 436 -6.41 20.92 -7.93
C ALA A 436 -6.77 20.79 -6.45
N ASN A 437 -5.89 20.20 -5.62
CA ASN A 437 -6.19 19.79 -4.25
C ASN A 437 -5.18 20.37 -3.24
N GLN A 438 -5.67 20.82 -2.09
CA GLN A 438 -4.82 21.35 -1.00
C GLN A 438 -4.33 20.25 -0.04
N ASP A 439 -4.67 18.99 -0.31
CA ASP A 439 -4.41 17.87 0.58
C ASP A 439 -3.02 17.29 0.34
N ARG A 440 -2.06 17.73 1.15
CA ARG A 440 -0.65 17.31 1.03
C ARG A 440 -0.43 15.85 1.41
N ASP A 441 -1.24 15.31 2.33
CA ASP A 441 -1.13 13.91 2.73
C ASP A 441 -1.61 13.00 1.61
N ALA A 442 -2.75 13.33 0.99
CA ALA A 442 -3.26 12.62 -0.18
C ALA A 442 -2.25 12.65 -1.34
N GLY A 443 -1.63 13.81 -1.62
CA GLY A 443 -0.63 13.92 -2.69
C GLY A 443 0.61 13.05 -2.46
N ARG A 444 1.11 12.99 -1.21
CA ARG A 444 2.23 12.09 -0.85
C ARG A 444 1.84 10.62 -0.97
N GLN A 445 0.64 10.27 -0.51
CA GLN A 445 0.16 8.90 -0.58
C GLN A 445 0.06 8.43 -2.02
N LEU A 446 -0.50 9.27 -2.87
CA LEU A 446 -0.64 9.00 -4.27
C LEU A 446 0.71 8.86 -4.99
N LEU A 447 1.71 9.69 -4.65
CA LEU A 447 3.07 9.51 -5.18
C LEU A 447 3.65 8.14 -4.78
N ARG A 448 3.47 7.71 -3.53
CA ARG A 448 3.91 6.37 -3.10
C ARG A 448 3.21 5.26 -3.86
N SER A 449 1.90 5.37 -4.09
CA SER A 449 1.16 4.42 -4.91
C SER A 449 1.68 4.38 -6.35
N GLY A 450 2.03 5.53 -6.92
CA GLY A 450 2.64 5.61 -8.25
C GLY A 450 3.99 4.91 -8.31
N MET A 451 4.86 5.16 -7.33
CA MET A 451 6.13 4.45 -7.23
C MET A 451 5.95 2.93 -7.09
N ALA A 452 4.95 2.49 -6.33
CA ALA A 452 4.63 1.07 -6.21
C ALA A 452 4.11 0.48 -7.53
N LEU A 453 3.39 1.26 -8.35
CA LEU A 453 2.98 0.82 -9.69
C LEU A 453 4.13 0.76 -10.68
N LEU A 454 5.11 1.67 -10.59
CA LEU A 454 6.30 1.68 -11.46
C LEU A 454 7.26 0.53 -11.11
N ASP A 455 7.73 0.52 -9.86
CA ASP A 455 8.90 -0.29 -9.45
C ASP A 455 8.67 -1.08 -8.17
N GLY A 456 7.42 -1.19 -7.71
CA GLY A 456 7.10 -1.91 -6.47
C GLY A 456 7.49 -3.38 -6.55
N ILE A 457 8.06 -3.89 -5.45
CA ILE A 457 8.27 -5.33 -5.24
C ILE A 457 6.88 -5.97 -5.16
N SER A 458 6.49 -6.74 -6.18
CA SER A 458 5.32 -7.61 -6.06
C SER A 458 5.79 -9.02 -5.69
N PRO A 459 5.39 -9.55 -4.53
CA PRO A 459 5.76 -10.91 -4.16
C PRO A 459 5.15 -12.00 -5.05
N PHE A 460 4.15 -11.64 -5.86
CA PHE A 460 3.36 -12.58 -6.63
C PHE A 460 3.33 -12.13 -8.10
N ALA A 461 3.95 -12.92 -8.98
CA ALA A 461 4.03 -12.62 -10.41
C ALA A 461 2.65 -12.47 -11.10
N GLU A 462 1.59 -13.05 -10.52
CA GLU A 462 0.20 -12.88 -10.98
C GLU A 462 -0.43 -11.52 -10.62
N TYR A 463 0.18 -10.76 -9.71
CA TYR A 463 -0.28 -9.45 -9.26
C TYR A 463 0.75 -8.34 -9.54
N LEU A 464 1.52 -8.48 -10.63
CA LEU A 464 2.33 -7.36 -11.13
C LEU A 464 1.42 -6.18 -11.48
N SER A 465 1.94 -4.97 -11.27
CA SER A 465 1.23 -3.75 -11.62
C SER A 465 0.89 -3.72 -13.11
N PRO A 466 -0.29 -3.20 -13.51
CA PRO A 466 -0.56 -2.93 -14.91
C PRO A 466 0.50 -2.04 -15.60
N TRP A 467 1.16 -1.15 -14.84
CA TRP A 467 2.22 -0.28 -15.37
C TRP A 467 3.53 -1.04 -15.62
N GLN A 468 3.81 -2.07 -14.81
CA GLN A 468 4.95 -2.98 -15.00
C GLN A 468 4.72 -3.99 -16.13
N THR A 469 3.47 -4.42 -16.31
CA THR A 469 3.13 -5.48 -17.28
C THR A 469 3.03 -4.97 -18.72
N CYS A 470 2.68 -3.70 -18.93
CA CYS A 470 2.59 -3.13 -20.27
C CYS A 470 3.09 -1.67 -20.29
N PRO A 471 4.19 -1.39 -21.00
CA PRO A 471 4.65 -0.02 -21.25
C PRO A 471 3.55 0.86 -21.88
N LEU A 472 3.54 2.15 -21.55
CA LEU A 472 2.51 3.10 -21.98
C LEU A 472 2.41 3.16 -23.51
N ASP A 473 3.54 3.22 -24.22
CA ASP A 473 3.65 3.27 -25.68
C ASP A 473 3.09 2.02 -26.38
N ARG A 474 2.97 0.90 -25.66
CA ARG A 474 2.43 -0.39 -26.13
C ARG A 474 0.95 -0.59 -25.81
N LEU A 475 0.30 0.35 -25.14
CA LEU A 475 -1.12 0.24 -24.84
C LEU A 475 -1.96 0.08 -26.12
N PRO A 476 -2.97 -0.80 -26.11
CA PRO A 476 -3.83 -1.02 -27.26
C PRO A 476 -4.71 0.21 -27.48
N VAL A 477 -4.53 0.83 -28.64
CA VAL A 477 -5.46 1.83 -29.18
C VAL A 477 -6.41 1.13 -30.16
N LEU A 478 -7.63 1.64 -30.32
CA LEU A 478 -8.56 1.14 -31.34
C LEU A 478 -7.84 1.03 -32.70
N HIS A 479 -8.15 -0.04 -33.44
CA HIS A 479 -7.49 -0.50 -34.66
C HIS A 479 -6.71 0.59 -35.40
N ALA A 480 -5.45 0.29 -35.74
CA ALA A 480 -4.87 0.84 -36.96
C ALA A 480 -5.92 0.66 -38.05
N VAL A 481 -6.44 1.77 -38.57
CA VAL A 481 -7.17 1.75 -39.83
C VAL A 481 -6.22 1.06 -40.79
N SER A 482 -6.55 -0.17 -41.18
CA SER A 482 -5.85 -0.85 -42.26
C SER A 482 -5.72 0.17 -43.38
N SER A 483 -4.47 0.46 -43.79
CA SER A 483 -4.23 1.30 -44.94
C SER A 483 -4.75 0.57 -46.17
N ALA A 484 -6.07 0.61 -46.38
CA ALA A 484 -6.61 0.51 -47.71
C ALA A 484 -6.03 1.70 -48.48
N VAL A 485 -5.50 1.39 -49.66
CA VAL A 485 -4.87 2.29 -50.63
C VAL A 485 -3.35 2.41 -50.50
N ALA A 486 -2.66 1.42 -51.07
CA ALA A 486 -1.74 1.70 -52.16
C ALA A 486 -2.03 0.69 -53.29
N ARG A 487 -2.15 1.24 -54.51
CA ARG A 487 -2.39 0.50 -55.75
C ARG A 487 -1.22 -0.41 -56.11
#